data_AF-A0A4R7D4W2-F1
#
_entry.id   AF-A0A4R7D4W2-F1
#
_cell.length_a   1.000
_cell.length_b   1.000
_cell.length_c   1.000
_cell.angle_alpha   90.00
_cell.angle_beta   90.00
_cell.angle_gamma   90.00
#
_symmetry.space_group_name_H-M   'P 1'
#
loop_
_entity.id
_entity.type
_entity.pdbx_description
1 polymer ?
#
loop_
_entity_poly.entity_id
_entity_poly.type
_entity_poly.pdbx_seq_one_letter_code
_entity_poly.pdbx_strand_id
1 'polypeptide(L)' 'MELKEFLEANPILVRKELAVKMYPNLSADVARNKLTNKIKQYVIGSGTQRILPHDVEAAKKVLTELRDNINEFLDE' A
#
# COMPACT_ATOMS: atom_id res chain seq x y z
N MET A 1 -8.78 -0.39 -12.42
CA MET A 1 -8.20 0.69 -11.60
C MET A 1 -6.82 0.23 -11.17
N GLU A 2 -5.81 1.05 -11.40
CA GLU A 2 -4.44 0.79 -10.94
C GLU A 2 -4.35 0.96 -9.42
N LEU A 3 -3.39 0.29 -8.77
CA LEU A 3 -3.21 0.39 -7.31
C LEU A 3 -2.97 1.85 -6.88
N LYS A 4 -2.23 2.62 -7.68
CA LYS A 4 -1.99 4.05 -7.41
C LYS A 4 -3.31 4.81 -7.32
N GLU A 5 -4.15 4.69 -8.33
CA GLU A 5 -5.44 5.40 -8.44
C GLU A 5 -6.35 5.03 -7.27
N PHE A 6 -6.39 3.74 -6.92
CA PHE A 6 -7.17 3.24 -5.78
C PHE A 6 -6.70 3.87 -4.45
N LEU A 7 -5.39 3.92 -4.22
CA LEU A 7 -4.81 4.47 -3.00
C LEU A 7 -4.96 6.00 -2.93
N GLU A 8 -4.89 6.71 -4.06
CA GLU A 8 -5.15 8.15 -4.13
C GLU A 8 -6.61 8.49 -3.86
N ALA A 9 -7.55 7.67 -4.33
CA ALA A 9 -8.99 7.81 -4.04
C ALA A 9 -9.35 7.44 -2.59
N ASN A 10 -8.52 6.63 -1.92
CA ASN A 10 -8.76 6.11 -0.57
C ASN A 10 -7.58 6.42 0.36
N PRO A 11 -7.32 7.71 0.68
CA PRO A 11 -6.12 8.14 1.41
C PRO A 11 -6.03 7.56 2.83
N ILE A 12 -7.15 7.14 3.43
CA ILE A 12 -7.17 6.45 4.72
C ILE A 12 -6.38 5.13 4.69
N LEU A 13 -6.23 4.50 3.52
CA LEU A 13 -5.49 3.27 3.33
C LEU A 13 -3.99 3.50 3.17
N VAL A 14 -3.55 4.72 2.81
CA VAL A 14 -2.13 5.07 2.59
C VAL A 14 -1.42 5.39 3.92
N ARG A 15 -1.65 4.55 4.93
CA ARG A 15 -1.07 4.67 6.27
C ARG A 15 0.10 3.71 6.47
N LYS A 16 0.75 3.86 7.63
CA LYS A 16 1.93 3.08 8.03
C LYS A 16 1.61 1.59 8.07
N GLU A 17 0.41 1.23 8.47
CA GLU A 17 -0.05 -0.14 8.70
C GLU A 17 -0.16 -0.95 7.39
N LEU A 18 -0.79 -0.37 6.35
CA LEU A 18 -0.84 -1.01 5.02
C LEU A 18 0.58 -1.26 4.51
N ALA A 19 1.44 -0.23 4.57
CA ALA A 19 2.79 -0.33 4.05
C ALA A 19 3.64 -1.37 4.80
N VAL A 20 3.51 -1.47 6.12
CA VAL A 20 4.19 -2.49 6.94
C VAL A 20 3.77 -3.90 6.53
N LYS A 21 2.46 -4.13 6.35
CA LYS A 21 1.97 -5.44 5.90
C LYS A 21 2.40 -5.77 4.47
N MET A 22 2.48 -4.77 3.58
CA MET A 22 2.99 -4.97 2.21
C MET A 22 4.50 -5.26 2.18
N TYR A 23 5.27 -4.65 3.08
CA TYR A 23 6.73 -4.74 3.12
C TYR A 23 7.24 -5.20 4.49
N PRO A 24 7.01 -6.46 4.88
CA PRO A 24 7.21 -6.93 6.26
C PRO A 24 8.68 -6.92 6.71
N ASN A 25 9.62 -6.92 5.76
CA ASN A 25 11.06 -6.93 6.05
C ASN A 25 11.65 -5.52 6.23
N LEU A 26 10.83 -4.46 6.20
CA LEU A 26 11.26 -3.08 6.36
C LEU A 26 10.78 -2.53 7.70
N SER A 27 11.55 -1.60 8.28
CA SER A 27 11.04 -0.82 9.40
C SER A 27 9.81 -0.03 8.95
N ALA A 28 8.91 0.24 9.88
CA ALA A 28 7.60 0.77 9.53
C ALA A 28 7.66 2.16 8.86
N ASP A 29 8.64 3.00 9.22
CA ASP A 29 8.84 4.30 8.56
C ASP A 29 9.44 4.14 7.16
N VAL A 30 10.35 3.18 6.97
CA VAL A 30 10.92 2.86 5.66
C VAL A 30 9.83 2.29 4.74
N ALA A 31 8.97 1.41 5.26
CA ALA A 31 7.84 0.86 4.51
C ALA A 31 6.88 1.96 4.05
N ARG A 32 6.46 2.84 4.96
CA ARG A 32 5.58 3.98 4.66
C ARG A 32 6.18 4.91 3.60
N ASN A 33 7.47 5.26 3.76
CA ASN A 33 8.17 6.09 2.78
C ASN A 33 8.27 5.40 1.42
N LYS A 34 8.57 4.09 1.39
CA LYS A 34 8.64 3.30 0.15
C LYS A 34 7.31 3.33 -0.60
N LEU A 35 6.19 3.07 0.07
CA LEU A 35 4.85 3.13 -0.55
C LEU A 35 4.56 4.54 -1.09
N THR A 36 4.82 5.57 -0.27
CA THR A 36 4.60 6.98 -0.64
C THR A 36 5.41 7.36 -1.89
N ASN A 37 6.69 6.97 -1.94
CA ASN A 37 7.58 7.28 -3.05
C ASN A 37 7.13 6.59 -4.34
N LYS A 38 6.62 5.35 -4.25
CA LYS A 38 6.08 4.59 -5.40
C LYS A 38 4.78 5.19 -5.93
N ILE A 39 3.86 5.61 -5.06
CA ILE A 39 2.61 6.27 -5.44
C ILE A 39 2.91 7.59 -6.17
N LYS A 40 3.78 8.42 -5.56
CA LYS A 40 4.16 9.73 -6.10
C LYS A 40 5.16 9.67 -7.25
N GLN A 41 5.66 8.48 -7.58
CA GLN A 41 6.67 8.25 -8.60
C GLN A 41 7.92 9.13 -8.44
N TYR A 42 8.40 9.27 -7.21
CA TYR A 42 9.60 10.06 -6.94
C TYR A 42 10.83 9.45 -7.61
N VAL A 43 11.71 10.33 -8.09
CA VAL A 43 13.03 9.99 -8.60
C VAL A 43 14.00 9.91 -7.42
N ILE A 44 14.62 8.76 -7.22
CA ILE A 44 15.62 8.53 -6.16
C ILE A 44 16.87 7.94 -6.81
N GLY A 45 18.00 8.65 -6.69
CA GLY A 45 19.20 8.34 -7.45
C GLY A 45 18.93 8.46 -8.96
N SER A 46 19.20 7.40 -9.72
CA SER A 46 18.97 7.36 -11.17
C SER A 46 17.61 6.75 -11.58
N GLY A 47 16.79 6.30 -10.63
CA GLY A 47 15.57 5.54 -10.91
C GLY A 47 14.29 6.18 -10.40
N THR A 48 13.22 6.09 -11.20
CA THR A 48 11.84 6.40 -10.75
C THR A 48 11.30 5.24 -9.91
N GLN A 49 10.83 5.52 -8.70
CA GLN A 49 10.14 4.54 -7.88
C GLN A 49 8.73 4.30 -8.44
N ARG A 50 8.47 3.15 -9.05
CA ARG A 50 7.15 2.80 -9.58
C ARG A 50 6.50 1.69 -8.76
N ILE A 51 5.17 1.63 -8.77
CA ILE A 51 4.42 0.45 -8.36
C ILE A 51 4.78 -0.68 -9.34
N LEU A 52 5.15 -1.84 -8.80
CA LEU A 52 5.51 -3.05 -9.53
C LEU A 52 4.46 -4.14 -9.30
N PRO A 53 4.41 -5.20 -10.13
CA PRO A 53 3.42 -6.26 -9.97
C PRO A 53 3.37 -6.87 -8.56
N HIS A 54 4.53 -7.08 -7.91
CA HIS A 54 4.55 -7.62 -6.54
C HIS A 54 3.99 -6.65 -5.50
N ASP A 55 4.07 -5.33 -5.73
CA ASP A 55 3.43 -4.35 -4.84
C ASP A 55 1.91 -4.47 -4.94
N VAL A 56 1.39 -4.70 -6.16
CA VAL A 56 -0.04 -4.93 -6.40
C VAL A 56 -0.53 -6.18 -5.69
N GLU A 57 0.19 -7.29 -5.83
CA GLU A 57 -0.19 -8.55 -5.18
C GLU A 57 -0.11 -8.46 -3.65
N ALA A 58 0.92 -7.81 -3.11
CA ALA A 58 1.02 -7.55 -1.67
C ALA A 58 -0.14 -6.68 -1.16
N ALA A 59 -0.48 -5.62 -1.88
CA ALA A 59 -1.60 -4.75 -1.52
C ALA A 59 -2.93 -5.50 -1.56
N LYS A 60 -3.22 -6.26 -2.62
CA LYS A 60 -4.45 -7.05 -2.74
C LYS A 60 -4.62 -8.02 -1.57
N LYS A 61 -3.54 -8.69 -1.14
CA LYS A 61 -3.59 -9.60 0.01
C LYS A 61 -4.03 -8.86 1.28
N VAL A 62 -3.37 -7.74 1.60
CA VAL A 62 -3.67 -6.96 2.80
C VAL A 62 -5.06 -6.33 2.76
N LEU A 63 -5.48 -5.83 1.59
CA LEU A 63 -6.79 -5.23 1.40
C LEU A 63 -7.93 -6.25 1.46
N THR A 64 -7.68 -7.49 1.03
CA THR A 64 -8.63 -8.61 1.20
C THR A 64 -8.88 -8.89 2.67
N GLU A 65 -7.82 -9.02 3.48
CA GLU A 65 -7.96 -9.19 4.93
C GLU A 65 -8.72 -8.03 5.58
N LEU A 66 -8.43 -6.79 5.16
CA LEU A 66 -9.11 -5.61 5.69
C LEU A 66 -10.60 -5.59 5.31
N ARG A 67 -10.94 -5.97 4.07
CA ARG A 67 -12.32 -6.09 3.61
C ARG A 67 -13.08 -7.08 4.48
N ASP A 68 -12.50 -8.26 4.72
CA ASP A 68 -13.16 -9.32 5.46
C ASP A 68 -13.46 -8.87 6.91
N ASN A 69 -12.50 -8.23 7.58
CA ASN A 69 -12.70 -7.66 8.92
C ASN A 69 -13.74 -6.52 8.95
N ILE A 70 -13.78 -5.68 7.91
CA ILE A 70 -14.79 -4.60 7.81
C ILE A 70 -16.18 -5.20 7.64
N ASN A 71 -16.32 -6.22 6.78
CA ASN A 71 -17.60 -6.91 6.60
C ASN A 71 -18.05 -7.58 7.90
N GLU A 72 -17.15 -8.29 8.59
CA GLU A 72 -17.43 -8.88 9.90
C GLU A 72 -17.94 -7.83 10.90
N PHE A 73 -17.29 -6.67 10.99
CA PHE A 73 -17.72 -5.58 11.88
C PHE A 73 -19.04 -4.91 11.47
N LEU A 74 -19.37 -4.86 10.17
CA LEU A 74 -20.58 -4.20 9.66
C LEU A 74 -21.82 -5.10 9.68
N ASP A 75 -21.62 -6.42 9.58
CA ASP A 75 -22.70 -7.42 9.59
C ASP A 75 -23.11 -7.81 11.03
N GLU A 76 -22.40 -7.31 12.06
CA GLU A 76 -22.76 -7.35 13.49
C GLU A 76 -23.91 -6.38 13.86
#